data_AF-A0A920P346-F1
#
_entry.id   AF-A0A920P346-F1
#
_cell.length_a   1.000
_cell.length_b   1.000
_cell.length_c   1.000
_cell.angle_alpha   90.00
_cell.angle_beta   90.00
_cell.angle_gamma   90.00
#
_symmetry.space_group_name_H-M   'P 1'
#
loop_
_entity.id
_entity.type
_entity.pdbx_description
1 polymer ?
#
loop_
_entity_poly.entity_id
_entity_poly.type
_entity_poly.pdbx_seq_one_letter_code
_entity_poly.pdbx_strand_id
1 'polypeptide(L)'
;MEFIVGYPKGSPLVSDYLANKDQVADFFGRSFLSVGDFQSKAMEVDGRFGRAERELAAQAVLVPPGADEARLEAFVEKGGYMVTTGQQPGLLGGPLYNIYKAFTAARLAAVLEERLEKPVIPLFWVSSEDHDWDEAGHTEIIGVDNKIHRIELENVYSETDPPIHRIQIGSAAQDQIDEFVQLLPDTEFSSKVYQVNSRILWPEKTLADGFHLLLQELLGRFGIFFTDAAHPRVKAHSGRMLLEELARSEELEAILKRTGEGLSSAGYELQVPLLEGGVNLFLEGSAGRERLYREGDGFRLRTSGEHVTLRDVKERQAEDPLILSPNVYSPCSRERCFSDAVVRRGPR
;
A
#
# COMPACT_ATOMS: atom_id res chain seq x y z
N MET A 1 28.04 -23.23 -4.16
CA MET A 1 27.01 -22.23 -3.82
C MET A 1 25.69 -22.83 -4.26
N GLU A 2 25.01 -23.53 -3.35
CA GLU A 2 23.65 -24.00 -3.61
C GLU A 2 22.78 -22.75 -3.49
N PHE A 3 22.29 -22.22 -4.62
CA PHE A 3 21.23 -21.23 -4.55
C PHE A 3 20.03 -21.95 -3.94
N ILE A 4 19.65 -21.59 -2.72
CA ILE A 4 18.40 -22.05 -2.12
C ILE A 4 17.28 -21.35 -2.89
N VAL A 5 16.95 -21.85 -4.07
CA VAL A 5 15.80 -21.42 -4.85
C VAL A 5 14.62 -22.25 -4.37
N GLY A 6 14.12 -21.93 -3.18
CA GLY A 6 12.83 -22.45 -2.72
C GLY A 6 11.69 -21.74 -3.43
N TYR A 7 10.64 -22.47 -3.79
CA TYR A 7 9.36 -21.83 -4.11
C TYR A 7 8.85 -21.08 -2.86
N PRO A 8 8.14 -19.95 -3.02
CA PRO A 8 7.51 -19.27 -1.89
C PRO A 8 6.66 -20.26 -1.10
N LYS A 9 6.89 -20.34 0.21
CA LYS A 9 6.06 -21.12 1.13
C LYS A 9 5.14 -20.16 1.87
N GLY A 10 3.96 -20.64 2.23
CA GLY A 10 2.99 -19.88 3.02
C GLY A 10 1.95 -20.82 3.62
N SER A 11 0.82 -20.27 4.04
CA SER A 11 -0.31 -21.06 4.52
C SER A 11 -0.78 -22.08 3.46
N PRO A 12 -1.60 -23.09 3.84
CA PRO A 12 -2.19 -24.02 2.88
C PRO A 12 -2.90 -23.32 1.72
N LEU A 13 -3.60 -22.21 2.00
CA LEU A 13 -4.25 -21.38 0.98
C LEU A 13 -3.24 -20.80 -0.04
N VAL A 14 -2.11 -20.27 0.44
CA VAL A 14 -1.04 -19.73 -0.44
C VAL A 14 -0.44 -20.86 -1.29
N SER A 15 -0.18 -22.01 -0.68
CA SER A 15 0.39 -23.17 -1.37
C SER A 15 -0.53 -23.67 -2.48
N ASP A 16 -1.83 -23.76 -2.20
CA ASP A 16 -2.84 -24.19 -3.16
C ASP A 16 -3.08 -23.16 -4.27
N TYR A 17 -3.00 -21.86 -3.95
CA TYR A 17 -3.01 -20.78 -4.94
C TYR A 17 -1.83 -20.86 -5.89
N LEU A 18 -0.60 -21.02 -5.37
CA LEU A 18 0.59 -21.17 -6.20
C LEU A 18 0.57 -22.44 -7.06
N ALA A 19 -0.07 -23.51 -6.56
CA ALA A 19 -0.28 -24.75 -7.29
C ALA A 19 -1.47 -24.68 -8.28
N ASN A 20 -2.18 -23.55 -8.35
CA ASN A 20 -3.36 -23.32 -9.19
C ASN A 20 -4.40 -24.45 -9.04
N LYS A 21 -4.73 -24.82 -7.80
CA LYS A 21 -5.77 -25.81 -7.53
C LYS A 21 -7.16 -25.21 -7.71
N ASP A 22 -8.09 -25.98 -8.27
CA ASP A 22 -9.47 -25.53 -8.49
C ASP A 22 -10.17 -25.12 -7.20
N GLN A 23 -9.86 -25.78 -6.07
CA GLN A 23 -10.46 -25.52 -4.76
C GLN A 23 -10.25 -24.08 -4.25
N VAL A 24 -9.16 -23.41 -4.65
CA VAL A 24 -8.92 -22.02 -4.27
C VAL A 24 -9.46 -21.01 -5.29
N ALA A 25 -9.77 -21.45 -6.51
CA ALA A 25 -10.20 -20.57 -7.59
C ALA A 25 -11.43 -19.74 -7.21
N ASP A 26 -12.37 -20.33 -6.48
CA ASP A 26 -13.60 -19.63 -6.04
C ASP A 26 -13.33 -18.42 -5.11
N PHE A 27 -12.16 -18.36 -4.47
CA PHE A 27 -11.76 -17.26 -3.59
C PHE A 27 -10.94 -16.16 -4.29
N PHE A 28 -10.57 -16.36 -5.56
CA PHE A 28 -9.82 -15.39 -6.36
C PHE A 28 -10.58 -15.11 -7.65
N GLY A 29 -10.84 -13.83 -7.96
CA GLY A 29 -11.69 -13.49 -9.10
C GLY A 29 -11.19 -13.99 -10.47
N ARG A 30 -9.89 -14.24 -10.62
CA ARG A 30 -9.21 -14.63 -11.88
C ARG A 30 -7.90 -15.39 -11.59
N SER A 31 -7.46 -16.22 -12.52
CA SER A 31 -6.17 -16.93 -12.46
C SER A 31 -5.01 -16.03 -12.91
N PHE A 32 -3.91 -16.06 -12.14
CA PHE A 32 -2.67 -15.34 -12.48
C PHE A 32 -1.84 -16.03 -13.58
N LEU A 33 -2.21 -17.25 -13.98
CA LEU A 33 -1.54 -18.01 -15.03
C LEU A 33 -2.18 -17.82 -16.42
N SER A 34 -3.39 -17.23 -16.47
CA SER A 34 -4.17 -17.10 -17.69
C SER A 34 -4.00 -15.71 -18.33
N VAL A 35 -3.46 -15.67 -19.54
CA VAL A 35 -3.43 -14.44 -20.35
C VAL A 35 -4.85 -13.98 -20.70
N GLY A 36 -5.77 -14.92 -20.94
CA GLY A 36 -7.19 -14.62 -21.20
C GLY A 36 -7.86 -13.93 -20.01
N ASP A 37 -7.46 -14.27 -18.80
CA ASP A 37 -7.97 -13.63 -17.59
C ASP A 37 -7.46 -12.20 -17.46
N PHE A 38 -6.19 -11.93 -17.79
CA PHE A 38 -5.68 -10.56 -17.86
C PHE A 38 -6.41 -9.72 -18.93
N GLN A 39 -6.70 -10.30 -20.09
CA GLN A 39 -7.49 -9.65 -21.13
C GLN A 39 -8.94 -9.37 -20.67
N SER A 40 -9.58 -10.34 -20.00
CA SER A 40 -10.90 -10.16 -19.39
C SER A 40 -10.90 -9.04 -18.35
N LYS A 41 -9.86 -8.95 -17.50
CA LYS A 41 -9.72 -7.86 -16.54
C LYS A 41 -9.50 -6.52 -17.22
N ALA A 42 -8.69 -6.46 -18.26
CA ALA A 42 -8.48 -5.26 -19.06
C ALA A 42 -9.79 -4.73 -19.67
N MET A 43 -10.65 -5.63 -20.18
CA MET A 43 -11.99 -5.28 -20.67
C MET A 43 -12.91 -4.76 -19.57
N GLU A 44 -12.89 -5.37 -18.37
CA GLU A 44 -13.63 -4.87 -17.21
C GLU A 44 -13.19 -3.46 -16.82
N VAL A 45 -11.87 -3.20 -16.84
CA VAL A 45 -11.30 -1.88 -16.57
C VAL A 45 -11.75 -0.86 -17.63
N ASP A 46 -11.73 -1.21 -18.91
CA ASP A 46 -12.20 -0.34 -19.99
C ASP A 46 -13.69 0.00 -19.86
N GLY A 47 -14.51 -0.89 -19.32
CA GLY A 47 -15.92 -0.63 -19.02
C GLY A 47 -16.15 0.37 -17.88
N ARG A 48 -15.12 0.63 -17.05
CA ARG A 48 -15.19 1.49 -15.86
C ARG A 48 -14.37 2.78 -15.98
N PHE A 49 -13.27 2.73 -16.73
CA PHE A 49 -12.34 3.84 -16.89
C PHE A 49 -12.37 4.29 -18.35
N GLY A 50 -12.85 5.51 -18.59
CA GLY A 50 -12.69 6.21 -19.86
C GLY A 50 -11.40 7.04 -19.86
N ARG A 51 -11.36 8.07 -20.72
CA ARG A 51 -10.23 9.02 -20.76
C ARG A 51 -10.20 9.89 -19.49
N ALA A 52 -11.36 10.39 -19.05
CA ALA A 52 -11.46 11.27 -17.89
C ALA A 52 -11.00 10.58 -16.59
N GLU A 53 -11.41 9.33 -16.34
CA GLU A 53 -10.99 8.58 -15.16
C GLU A 53 -9.48 8.28 -15.19
N ARG A 54 -8.90 8.08 -16.38
CA ARG A 54 -7.45 7.91 -16.55
C ARG A 54 -6.69 9.22 -16.31
N GLU A 55 -7.23 10.36 -16.73
CA GLU A 55 -6.63 11.66 -16.40
C GLU A 55 -6.60 11.90 -14.88
N LEU A 56 -7.69 11.55 -14.19
CA LEU A 56 -7.76 11.64 -12.72
C LEU A 56 -6.75 10.69 -12.05
N ALA A 57 -6.64 9.46 -12.54
CA ALA A 57 -5.63 8.51 -12.06
C ALA A 57 -4.21 9.05 -12.28
N ALA A 58 -3.90 9.60 -13.46
CA ALA A 58 -2.59 10.18 -13.76
C ALA A 58 -2.24 11.36 -12.85
N GLN A 59 -3.20 12.20 -12.47
CA GLN A 59 -3.00 13.30 -11.50
C GLN A 59 -2.68 12.82 -10.07
N ALA A 60 -3.00 11.57 -9.75
CA ALA A 60 -2.70 10.94 -8.48
C ALA A 60 -1.35 10.19 -8.47
N VAL A 61 -0.61 10.21 -9.59
CA VAL A 61 0.69 9.56 -9.73
C VAL A 61 1.82 10.57 -9.52
N LEU A 62 2.81 10.16 -8.75
CA LEU A 62 4.09 10.83 -8.58
C LEU A 62 5.07 10.27 -9.63
N VAL A 63 5.64 11.17 -10.42
CA VAL A 63 6.65 10.84 -11.44
C VAL A 63 8.04 10.97 -10.81
N PRO A 64 8.75 9.85 -10.57
CA PRO A 64 10.07 9.93 -9.96
C PRO A 64 11.14 10.39 -10.95
N PRO A 65 12.29 10.88 -10.45
CA PRO A 65 13.45 11.16 -11.29
C PRO A 65 13.84 9.96 -12.16
N GLY A 66 14.00 10.20 -13.46
CA GLY A 66 14.37 9.18 -14.44
C GLY A 66 13.23 8.32 -14.99
N ALA A 67 11.98 8.53 -14.53
CA ALA A 67 10.81 7.98 -15.22
C ALA A 67 10.44 8.84 -16.45
N ASP A 68 9.85 8.19 -17.45
CA ASP A 68 9.40 8.84 -18.69
C ASP A 68 7.96 9.36 -18.52
N GLU A 69 7.82 10.67 -18.34
CA GLU A 69 6.53 11.35 -18.17
C GLU A 69 5.58 11.14 -19.36
N ALA A 70 6.12 10.98 -20.58
CA ALA A 70 5.31 10.73 -21.76
C ALA A 70 4.56 9.38 -21.69
N ARG A 71 4.98 8.45 -20.80
CA ARG A 71 4.23 7.22 -20.55
C ARG A 71 2.88 7.48 -19.89
N LEU A 72 2.76 8.48 -19.02
CA LEU A 72 1.47 8.85 -18.41
C LEU A 72 0.53 9.46 -19.44
N GLU A 73 1.05 10.30 -20.34
CA GLU A 73 0.28 10.83 -21.46
C GLU A 73 -0.22 9.69 -22.36
N ALA A 74 0.67 8.77 -22.74
CA ALA A 74 0.30 7.61 -23.54
C ALA A 74 -0.74 6.73 -22.84
N PHE A 75 -0.63 6.55 -21.52
CA PHE A 75 -1.61 5.83 -20.71
C PHE A 75 -3.01 6.46 -20.82
N VAL A 76 -3.12 7.79 -20.76
CA VAL A 76 -4.40 8.48 -20.94
C VAL A 76 -4.91 8.32 -22.38
N GLU A 77 -4.08 8.67 -23.37
CA GLU A 77 -4.50 8.79 -24.76
C GLU A 77 -4.79 7.44 -25.43
N LYS A 78 -4.07 6.38 -25.04
CA LYS A 78 -4.24 5.03 -25.62
C LYS A 78 -5.10 4.10 -24.76
N GLY A 79 -5.70 4.61 -23.68
CA GLY A 79 -6.52 3.80 -22.78
C GLY A 79 -5.73 2.71 -22.06
N GLY A 80 -4.58 3.07 -21.51
CA GLY A 80 -3.65 2.17 -20.83
C GLY A 80 -4.16 1.62 -19.49
N TYR A 81 -3.32 0.81 -18.86
CA TYR A 81 -3.60 0.12 -17.59
C TYR A 81 -2.49 0.35 -16.58
N MET A 82 -2.75 -0.04 -15.33
CA MET A 82 -1.77 -0.03 -14.25
C MET A 82 -1.61 -1.43 -13.65
N VAL A 83 -0.37 -1.75 -13.24
CA VAL A 83 -0.07 -2.89 -12.36
C VAL A 83 0.36 -2.31 -11.02
N THR A 84 -0.46 -2.50 -9.99
CA THR A 84 -0.19 -1.96 -8.66
C THR A 84 0.44 -2.98 -7.74
N THR A 85 1.38 -2.49 -6.95
CA THR A 85 1.89 -3.17 -5.75
C THR A 85 2.00 -2.12 -4.65
N GLY A 86 2.24 -2.53 -3.40
CA GLY A 86 2.49 -1.55 -2.35
C GLY A 86 3.02 -2.15 -1.06
N GLN A 87 3.41 -1.24 -0.16
CA GLN A 87 3.74 -1.52 1.23
C GLN A 87 3.60 -0.25 2.07
N GLN A 88 3.45 -0.42 3.39
CA GLN A 88 3.73 0.62 4.37
C GLN A 88 5.15 1.20 4.19
N PRO A 89 5.32 2.51 4.41
CA PRO A 89 6.64 3.13 4.43
C PRO A 89 7.44 2.62 5.64
N GLY A 90 8.63 2.09 5.39
CA GLY A 90 9.57 1.65 6.44
C GLY A 90 10.84 2.48 6.46
N LEU A 91 11.46 2.60 7.63
CA LEU A 91 12.70 3.35 7.83
C LEU A 91 13.79 2.88 6.85
N LEU A 92 14.47 3.85 6.21
CA LEU A 92 15.55 3.61 5.24
C LEU A 92 15.15 2.63 4.10
N GLY A 93 13.87 2.62 3.71
CA GLY A 93 13.32 1.77 2.65
C GLY A 93 12.71 0.46 3.13
N GLY A 94 12.81 0.17 4.43
CA GLY A 94 12.27 -1.03 5.07
C GLY A 94 12.84 -2.32 4.48
N PRO A 95 12.10 -3.44 4.56
CA PRO A 95 12.59 -4.73 4.11
C PRO A 95 12.76 -4.80 2.58
N LEU A 96 13.77 -5.57 2.13
CA LEU A 96 14.13 -5.72 0.71
C LEU A 96 12.98 -6.18 -0.19
N TYR A 97 11.96 -6.84 0.36
CA TYR A 97 10.80 -7.23 -0.45
C TYR A 97 10.05 -6.04 -1.05
N ASN A 98 10.21 -4.81 -0.53
CA ASN A 98 9.67 -3.60 -1.15
C ASN A 98 10.22 -3.42 -2.56
N ILE A 99 11.53 -3.59 -2.72
CA ILE A 99 12.22 -3.53 -4.00
C ILE A 99 11.78 -4.69 -4.91
N TYR A 100 11.71 -5.91 -4.38
CA TYR A 100 11.26 -7.08 -5.16
C TYR A 100 9.80 -6.98 -5.62
N LYS A 101 8.94 -6.38 -4.79
CA LYS A 101 7.55 -6.07 -5.13
C LYS A 101 7.49 -5.12 -6.31
N ALA A 102 8.23 -4.01 -6.23
CA ALA A 102 8.30 -3.00 -7.28
C ALA A 102 8.82 -3.56 -8.62
N PHE A 103 9.94 -4.29 -8.59
CA PHE A 103 10.49 -4.90 -9.81
C PHE A 103 9.55 -5.93 -10.42
N THR A 104 8.84 -6.72 -9.62
CA THR A 104 7.90 -7.67 -10.20
C THR A 104 6.69 -6.96 -10.83
N ALA A 105 6.21 -5.88 -10.23
CA ALA A 105 5.17 -5.05 -10.86
C ALA A 105 5.67 -4.49 -12.20
N ALA A 106 6.91 -3.98 -12.26
CA ALA A 106 7.53 -3.53 -13.51
C ALA A 106 7.65 -4.63 -14.56
N ARG A 107 8.11 -5.82 -14.17
CA ARG A 107 8.21 -6.97 -15.09
C ARG A 107 6.85 -7.42 -15.59
N LEU A 108 5.84 -7.48 -14.72
CA LEU A 108 4.49 -7.84 -15.11
C LEU A 108 3.87 -6.78 -16.03
N ALA A 109 4.06 -5.50 -15.73
CA ALA A 109 3.61 -4.40 -16.59
C ALA A 109 4.20 -4.53 -18.00
N ALA A 110 5.51 -4.79 -18.13
CA ALA A 110 6.15 -4.99 -19.42
C ALA A 110 5.57 -6.19 -20.20
N VAL A 111 5.32 -7.31 -19.53
CA VAL A 111 4.69 -8.48 -20.16
C VAL A 111 3.26 -8.17 -20.61
N LEU A 112 2.48 -7.48 -19.79
CA LEU A 112 1.10 -7.14 -20.13
C LEU A 112 1.01 -6.08 -21.23
N GLU A 113 1.94 -5.12 -21.28
CA GLU A 113 2.01 -4.13 -22.36
C GLU A 113 2.20 -4.80 -23.73
N GLU A 114 3.06 -5.81 -23.82
CA GLU A 114 3.23 -6.60 -25.05
C GLU A 114 1.97 -7.40 -25.40
N ARG A 115 1.31 -8.00 -24.40
CA ARG A 115 0.16 -8.90 -24.61
C ARG A 115 -1.17 -8.18 -24.86
N LEU A 116 -1.32 -6.97 -24.31
CA LEU A 116 -2.54 -6.16 -24.40
C LEU A 116 -2.41 -5.05 -25.45
N GLU A 117 -1.21 -4.85 -26.01
CA GLU A 117 -0.90 -3.82 -27.03
C GLU A 117 -1.32 -2.40 -26.60
N LYS A 118 -1.27 -2.13 -25.29
CA LYS A 118 -1.63 -0.86 -24.66
C LYS A 118 -0.59 -0.50 -23.60
N PRO A 119 -0.36 0.80 -23.31
CA PRO A 119 0.56 1.20 -22.25
C PRO A 119 0.16 0.60 -20.89
N VAL A 120 1.11 -0.01 -20.20
CA VAL A 120 0.94 -0.51 -18.83
C VAL A 120 1.97 0.13 -17.92
N ILE A 121 1.48 0.80 -16.88
CA ILE A 121 2.31 1.53 -15.93
C ILE A 121 2.46 0.71 -14.64
N PRO A 122 3.69 0.38 -14.20
CA PRO A 122 3.89 -0.17 -12.87
C PRO A 122 3.81 0.93 -11.82
N LEU A 123 2.92 0.77 -10.85
CA LEU A 123 2.63 1.75 -9.81
C LEU A 123 2.91 1.15 -8.43
N PHE A 124 3.79 1.80 -7.66
CA PHE A 124 4.05 1.48 -6.26
C PHE A 124 3.21 2.39 -5.36
N TRP A 125 2.24 1.81 -4.68
CA TRP A 125 1.39 2.47 -3.71
C TRP A 125 2.02 2.43 -2.32
N VAL A 126 2.32 3.60 -1.76
CA VAL A 126 2.79 3.77 -0.39
C VAL A 126 1.60 3.87 0.56
N SER A 127 1.47 2.91 1.47
CA SER A 127 0.39 2.85 2.46
C SER A 127 0.73 3.70 3.69
N SER A 128 0.90 5.01 3.49
CA SER A 128 1.30 5.95 4.54
C SER A 128 0.21 6.23 5.59
N GLU A 129 -1.04 5.86 5.29
CA GLU A 129 -2.19 5.98 6.18
C GLU A 129 -2.22 4.89 7.26
N ASP A 130 -1.30 3.93 7.24
CA ASP A 130 -1.16 2.99 8.36
C ASP A 130 -0.60 3.67 9.62
N HIS A 131 -0.85 3.08 10.79
CA HIS A 131 -0.35 3.59 12.08
C HIS A 131 0.61 2.61 12.76
N ASP A 132 0.91 1.46 12.13
CA ASP A 132 1.83 0.47 12.70
C ASP A 132 3.29 0.98 12.70
N TRP A 133 3.61 1.80 13.71
CA TRP A 133 4.95 2.34 13.91
C TRP A 133 5.95 1.25 14.30
N ASP A 134 5.51 0.22 15.01
CA ASP A 134 6.38 -0.87 15.42
C ASP A 134 6.95 -1.61 14.18
N GLU A 135 6.19 -1.70 13.09
CA GLU A 135 6.69 -2.17 11.79
C GLU A 135 7.49 -1.09 11.03
N ALA A 136 7.00 0.15 11.01
CA ALA A 136 7.52 1.21 10.12
C ALA A 136 8.79 1.91 10.63
N GLY A 137 8.89 2.13 11.94
CA GLY A 137 9.87 2.98 12.62
C GLY A 137 11.28 2.39 12.72
N HIS A 138 11.53 1.22 12.12
CA HIS A 138 12.83 0.56 12.19
C HIS A 138 13.23 -0.10 10.88
N THR A 139 14.52 -0.44 10.78
CA THR A 139 15.05 -1.30 9.73
C THR A 139 16.16 -2.18 10.29
N GLU A 140 16.35 -3.35 9.67
CA GLU A 140 17.43 -4.26 10.02
C GLU A 140 18.43 -4.33 8.88
N ILE A 141 19.71 -4.16 9.20
CA ILE A 141 20.81 -4.22 8.23
C ILE A 141 21.90 -5.17 8.69
N ILE A 142 22.65 -5.70 7.73
CA ILE A 142 23.84 -6.50 8.00
C ILE A 142 25.03 -5.55 8.00
N GLY A 143 25.68 -5.39 9.16
CA GLY A 143 26.85 -4.55 9.31
C GLY A 143 28.12 -5.19 8.75
N VAL A 144 29.19 -4.42 8.65
CA VAL A 144 30.54 -4.90 8.26
C VAL A 144 31.10 -6.00 9.18
N ASP A 145 30.55 -6.13 10.40
CA ASP A 145 30.85 -7.19 11.35
C ASP A 145 30.07 -8.51 11.09
N ASN A 146 29.28 -8.55 10.01
CA ASN A 146 28.38 -9.64 9.61
C ASN A 146 27.30 -9.97 10.65
N LYS A 147 26.90 -8.98 11.47
CA LYS A 147 25.76 -9.11 12.38
C LYS A 147 24.57 -8.29 11.89
N ILE A 148 23.39 -8.69 12.34
CA ILE A 148 22.17 -7.91 12.15
C ILE A 148 22.17 -6.79 13.18
N HIS A 149 22.01 -5.56 12.71
CA HIS A 149 21.84 -4.36 13.52
C HIS A 149 20.48 -3.76 13.21
N ARG A 150 19.79 -3.31 14.25
CA ARG A 150 18.47 -2.68 14.15
C ARG A 150 18.63 -1.19 14.36
N ILE A 151 18.29 -0.41 13.33
CA ILE A 151 18.20 1.05 13.40
C ILE A 151 16.75 1.40 13.66
N GLU A 152 16.48 2.25 14.64
CA GLU A 152 15.12 2.55 15.10
C GLU A 152 14.97 4.03 15.45
N LEU A 153 13.84 4.61 15.04
CA LEU A 153 13.42 5.95 15.42
C LEU A 153 12.54 5.89 16.67
N GLU A 154 12.74 6.85 17.56
CA GLU A 154 11.91 7.01 18.76
C GLU A 154 10.46 7.35 18.38
N ASN A 155 9.49 6.62 18.97
CA ASN A 155 8.08 6.92 18.79
C ASN A 155 7.59 8.01 19.75
N VAL A 156 7.78 9.27 19.37
CA VAL A 156 7.29 10.42 20.17
C VAL A 156 5.77 10.61 20.14
N TYR A 157 5.04 9.82 19.34
CA TYR A 157 3.58 9.88 19.17
C TYR A 157 2.85 8.66 19.77
N SER A 158 3.52 7.88 20.63
CA SER A 158 2.99 6.64 21.20
C SER A 158 1.68 6.81 21.99
N GLU A 159 1.37 8.01 22.47
CA GLU A 159 0.11 8.29 23.17
C GLU A 159 -1.10 8.49 22.24
N THR A 160 -0.86 8.88 20.98
CA THR A 160 -1.92 9.31 20.05
C THR A 160 -1.93 8.54 18.73
N ASP A 161 -1.12 7.48 18.56
CA ASP A 161 -1.09 6.54 17.42
C ASP A 161 -1.57 7.10 16.05
N PRO A 162 -0.96 8.21 15.58
CA PRO A 162 -1.40 8.85 14.34
C PRO A 162 -0.92 8.06 13.12
N PRO A 163 -1.55 8.25 11.95
CA PRO A 163 -1.04 7.69 10.70
C PRO A 163 0.42 8.11 10.41
N ILE A 164 1.19 7.26 9.75
CA ILE A 164 2.62 7.48 9.47
C ILE A 164 2.86 8.77 8.67
N HIS A 165 1.95 9.15 7.77
CA HIS A 165 2.04 10.43 7.04
C HIS A 165 1.85 11.69 7.92
N ARG A 166 1.55 11.55 9.21
CA ARG A 166 1.51 12.65 10.19
C ARG A 166 2.69 12.65 11.15
N ILE A 167 3.48 11.59 11.17
CA ILE A 167 4.61 11.42 12.10
C ILE A 167 5.85 12.07 11.48
N GLN A 168 6.30 13.18 12.07
CA GLN A 168 7.57 13.80 11.71
C GLN A 168 8.75 13.00 12.27
N ILE A 169 9.82 12.92 11.49
CA ILE A 169 11.05 12.20 11.82
C ILE A 169 11.78 12.85 13.00
N GLY A 170 11.74 14.19 13.09
CA GLY A 170 12.39 14.94 14.16
C GLY A 170 13.92 14.99 14.06
N SER A 171 14.55 15.80 14.91
CA SER A 171 16.02 16.01 14.86
C SER A 171 16.83 14.83 15.38
N ALA A 172 16.21 13.94 16.16
CA ALA A 172 16.87 12.76 16.72
C ALA A 172 17.42 11.84 15.63
N ALA A 173 16.74 11.76 14.48
CA ALA A 173 17.09 10.87 13.37
C ALA A 173 18.50 11.06 12.78
N GLN A 174 19.17 12.18 13.06
CA GLN A 174 20.54 12.40 12.63
C GLN A 174 21.50 11.37 13.27
N ASP A 175 21.28 11.02 14.54
CA ASP A 175 22.11 10.02 15.22
C ASP A 175 21.94 8.63 14.57
N GLN A 176 20.71 8.29 14.16
CA GLN A 176 20.42 7.05 13.42
C GLN A 176 21.05 7.03 12.01
N ILE A 177 21.15 8.18 11.33
CA ILE A 177 21.88 8.27 10.05
C ILE A 177 23.35 7.95 10.27
N ASP A 178 23.95 8.54 11.31
CA ASP A 178 25.36 8.36 11.60
C ASP A 178 25.66 6.91 12.00
N GLU A 179 24.81 6.30 12.82
CA GLU A 179 24.87 4.87 13.15
C GLU A 179 24.75 4.00 11.90
N PHE A 180 23.74 4.25 11.06
CA PHE A 180 23.53 3.52 9.82
C PHE A 180 24.76 3.58 8.90
N VAL A 181 25.35 4.76 8.73
CA VAL A 181 26.52 4.96 7.86
C VAL A 181 27.76 4.25 8.41
N GLN A 182 27.96 4.23 9.73
CA GLN A 182 29.08 3.54 10.37
C GLN A 182 29.02 2.02 10.21
N LEU A 183 27.82 1.45 10.04
CA LEU A 183 27.63 0.02 9.85
C LEU A 183 27.91 -0.44 8.41
N LEU A 184 27.97 0.48 7.45
CA LEU A 184 28.22 0.19 6.04
C LEU A 184 29.72 0.16 5.71
N PRO A 185 30.14 -0.63 4.71
CA PRO A 185 31.51 -0.59 4.22
C PRO A 185 31.84 0.78 3.60
N ASP A 186 33.06 1.27 3.83
CA ASP A 186 33.56 2.45 3.14
C ASP A 186 33.90 2.11 1.68
N THR A 187 33.22 2.78 0.75
CA THR A 187 33.30 2.55 -0.70
C THR A 187 33.18 3.88 -1.44
N GLU A 188 33.44 3.88 -2.75
CA GLU A 188 33.23 5.05 -3.60
C GLU A 188 31.76 5.53 -3.63
N PHE A 189 30.81 4.72 -3.15
CA PHE A 189 29.38 5.07 -3.08
C PHE A 189 28.97 5.70 -1.75
N SER A 190 29.80 5.61 -0.69
CA SER A 190 29.43 5.98 0.68
C SER A 190 28.99 7.44 0.80
N SER A 191 29.65 8.36 0.10
CA SER A 191 29.25 9.77 0.07
C SER A 191 27.84 9.98 -0.52
N LYS A 192 27.51 9.25 -1.60
CA LYS A 192 26.16 9.31 -2.19
C LYS A 192 25.11 8.73 -1.23
N VAL A 193 25.42 7.60 -0.59
CA VAL A 193 24.53 6.96 0.38
C VAL A 193 24.26 7.92 1.56
N TYR A 194 25.29 8.53 2.13
CA TYR A 194 25.13 9.52 3.20
C TYR A 194 24.23 10.68 2.74
N GLN A 195 24.53 11.31 1.59
CA GLN A 195 23.75 12.44 1.08
C GLN A 195 22.27 12.12 0.84
N VAL A 196 21.96 10.94 0.32
CA VAL A 196 20.56 10.51 0.15
C VAL A 196 19.91 10.36 1.53
N ASN A 197 20.55 9.66 2.46
CA ASN A 197 19.95 9.39 3.78
C ASN A 197 19.78 10.66 4.63
N SER A 198 20.71 11.61 4.58
CA SER A 198 20.56 12.92 5.22
C SER A 198 19.38 13.72 4.67
N ARG A 199 18.99 13.51 3.40
CA ARG A 199 17.82 14.18 2.81
C ARG A 199 16.50 13.50 3.15
N ILE A 200 16.49 12.17 3.28
CA ILE A 200 15.26 11.43 3.57
C ILE A 200 14.87 11.49 5.05
N LEU A 201 15.85 11.57 5.96
CA LEU A 201 15.63 11.70 7.40
C LEU A 201 15.72 13.15 7.91
N TRP A 202 15.37 14.12 7.06
CA TRP A 202 15.35 15.53 7.45
C TRP A 202 14.28 15.78 8.53
N PRO A 203 14.54 16.60 9.57
CA PRO A 203 13.66 16.69 10.76
C PRO A 203 12.20 17.05 10.46
N GLU A 204 11.96 17.88 9.46
CA GLU A 204 10.61 18.35 9.08
C GLU A 204 9.84 17.34 8.20
N LYS A 205 10.49 16.29 7.71
CA LYS A 205 9.87 15.26 6.88
C LYS A 205 9.16 14.23 7.73
N THR A 206 8.15 13.62 7.12
CA THR A 206 7.54 12.41 7.68
C THR A 206 8.29 11.17 7.22
N LEU A 207 8.11 10.05 7.93
CA LEU A 207 8.68 8.76 7.52
C LEU A 207 8.21 8.37 6.10
N ALA A 208 6.97 8.69 5.75
CA ALA A 208 6.42 8.50 4.41
C ALA A 208 7.17 9.33 3.34
N ASP A 209 7.46 10.61 3.62
CA ASP A 209 8.24 11.47 2.71
C ASP A 209 9.63 10.90 2.45
N GLY A 210 10.31 10.46 3.52
CA GLY A 210 11.64 9.87 3.42
C GLY A 210 11.64 8.59 2.58
N PHE A 211 10.65 7.73 2.82
CA PHE A 211 10.44 6.50 2.06
C PHE A 211 10.19 6.76 0.57
N HIS A 212 9.31 7.73 0.25
CA HIS A 212 9.07 8.17 -1.13
C HIS A 212 10.36 8.62 -1.80
N LEU A 213 11.10 9.54 -1.20
CA LEU A 213 12.33 10.06 -1.78
C LEU A 213 13.35 8.97 -2.07
N LEU A 214 13.55 8.04 -1.12
CA LEU A 214 14.50 6.95 -1.29
C LEU A 214 14.08 6.01 -2.41
N LEU A 215 12.84 5.51 -2.39
CA LEU A 215 12.39 4.56 -3.41
C LEU A 215 12.30 5.19 -4.80
N GLN A 216 11.90 6.46 -4.90
CA GLN A 216 11.88 7.17 -6.17
C GLN A 216 13.28 7.33 -6.77
N GLU A 217 14.30 7.66 -5.97
CA GLU A 217 15.70 7.73 -6.41
C GLU A 217 16.23 6.34 -6.84
N LEU A 218 15.87 5.28 -6.11
CA LEU A 218 16.33 3.92 -6.41
C LEU A 218 15.64 3.30 -7.62
N LEU A 219 14.33 3.53 -7.77
CA LEU A 219 13.47 2.76 -8.66
C LEU A 219 12.95 3.55 -9.87
N GLY A 220 12.99 4.88 -9.83
CA GLY A 220 12.43 5.73 -10.90
C GLY A 220 13.04 5.46 -12.27
N ARG A 221 14.36 5.25 -12.32
CA ARG A 221 15.10 4.85 -13.55
C ARG A 221 14.66 3.53 -14.18
N PHE A 222 13.88 2.72 -13.48
CA PHE A 222 13.32 1.46 -13.99
C PHE A 222 11.87 1.63 -14.49
N GLY A 223 11.40 2.87 -14.64
CA GLY A 223 10.06 3.19 -15.14
C GLY A 223 8.94 2.87 -14.14
N ILE A 224 9.26 2.79 -12.84
CA ILE A 224 8.30 2.56 -11.76
C ILE A 224 7.76 3.90 -11.29
N PHE A 225 6.44 4.05 -11.27
CA PHE A 225 5.75 5.23 -10.79
C PHE A 225 5.27 5.03 -9.35
N PHE A 226 4.93 6.12 -8.67
CA PHE A 226 4.55 6.08 -7.26
C PHE A 226 3.20 6.74 -7.02
N THR A 227 2.53 6.35 -5.95
CA THR A 227 1.40 7.10 -5.39
C THR A 227 1.39 6.90 -3.88
N ASP A 228 0.66 7.74 -3.18
CA ASP A 228 0.52 7.67 -1.73
C ASP A 228 -0.96 7.55 -1.36
N ALA A 229 -1.29 6.71 -0.38
CA ALA A 229 -2.66 6.57 0.13
C ALA A 229 -3.24 7.91 0.61
N ALA A 230 -2.42 8.75 1.23
CA ALA A 230 -2.75 10.09 1.70
C ALA A 230 -2.59 11.17 0.61
N HIS A 231 -2.27 10.80 -0.64
CA HIS A 231 -2.15 11.79 -1.71
C HIS A 231 -3.47 12.55 -1.90
N PRO A 232 -3.49 13.90 -1.96
CA PRO A 232 -4.74 14.67 -1.99
C PRO A 232 -5.70 14.27 -3.11
N ARG A 233 -5.17 13.92 -4.29
CA ARG A 233 -5.99 13.45 -5.42
C ARG A 233 -6.59 12.06 -5.15
N VAL A 234 -5.84 11.15 -4.53
CA VAL A 234 -6.35 9.81 -4.14
C VAL A 234 -7.49 9.99 -3.15
N LYS A 235 -7.34 10.85 -2.15
CA LYS A 235 -8.36 11.10 -1.12
C LYS A 235 -9.59 11.81 -1.68
N ALA A 236 -9.41 12.78 -2.56
CA ALA A 236 -10.53 13.42 -3.26
C ALA A 236 -11.37 12.44 -4.07
N HIS A 237 -10.74 11.45 -4.73
CA HIS A 237 -11.45 10.44 -5.51
C HIS A 237 -12.04 9.31 -4.67
N SER A 238 -11.32 8.83 -3.66
CA SER A 238 -11.76 7.73 -2.81
C SER A 238 -12.76 8.17 -1.73
N GLY A 239 -12.80 9.46 -1.35
CA GLY A 239 -13.58 9.94 -0.22
C GLY A 239 -15.07 9.58 -0.29
N ARG A 240 -15.71 9.79 -1.44
CA ARG A 240 -17.11 9.39 -1.65
C ARG A 240 -17.31 7.88 -1.49
N MET A 241 -16.40 7.09 -2.04
CA MET A 241 -16.47 5.63 -1.96
C MET A 241 -16.30 5.14 -0.53
N LEU A 242 -15.38 5.73 0.25
CA LEU A 242 -15.20 5.38 1.66
C LEU A 242 -16.44 5.72 2.48
N LEU A 243 -17.14 6.82 2.19
CA LEU A 243 -18.42 7.15 2.84
C LEU A 243 -19.55 6.18 2.44
N GLU A 244 -19.61 5.77 1.17
CA GLU A 244 -20.55 4.74 0.71
C GLU A 244 -20.26 3.39 1.38
N GLU A 245 -18.99 3.07 1.60
CA GLU A 245 -18.55 1.87 2.31
C GLU A 245 -18.93 1.91 3.80
N LEU A 246 -18.72 3.05 4.45
CA LEU A 246 -19.13 3.28 5.84
C LEU A 246 -20.65 3.07 6.02
N ALA A 247 -21.45 3.63 5.11
CA ALA A 247 -22.90 3.49 5.11
C ALA A 247 -23.38 2.05 4.86
N ARG A 248 -22.60 1.25 4.14
CA ARG A 248 -22.89 -0.17 3.81
C ARG A 248 -22.15 -1.16 4.71
N SER A 249 -21.59 -0.70 5.83
CA SER A 249 -20.71 -1.52 6.67
C SER A 249 -21.37 -2.81 7.18
N GLU A 250 -22.68 -2.82 7.45
CA GLU A 250 -23.42 -4.03 7.83
C GLU A 250 -23.50 -5.06 6.70
N GLU A 251 -23.84 -4.61 5.50
CA GLU A 251 -23.88 -5.46 4.30
C GLU A 251 -22.51 -6.09 4.03
N LEU A 252 -21.45 -5.28 4.15
CA LEU A 252 -20.08 -5.71 3.90
C LEU A 252 -19.58 -6.70 4.95
N GLU A 253 -19.92 -6.51 6.22
CA GLU A 253 -19.63 -7.50 7.26
C GLU A 253 -20.34 -8.83 6.97
N ALA A 254 -21.61 -8.81 6.53
CA ALA A 254 -22.34 -10.01 6.17
C ALA A 254 -21.74 -10.73 4.94
N ILE A 255 -21.19 -9.98 3.98
CA ILE A 255 -20.43 -10.56 2.86
C ILE A 255 -19.14 -11.20 3.36
N LEU A 256 -18.36 -10.50 4.20
CA LEU A 256 -17.10 -11.03 4.73
C LEU A 256 -17.30 -12.28 5.59
N LYS A 257 -18.34 -12.31 6.43
CA LYS A 257 -18.72 -13.49 7.22
C LYS A 257 -19.00 -14.70 6.33
N ARG A 258 -19.84 -14.55 5.30
CA ARG A 258 -20.12 -15.62 4.33
C ARG A 258 -18.88 -16.10 3.59
N THR A 259 -18.02 -15.18 3.14
CA THR A 259 -16.75 -15.54 2.49
C THR A 259 -15.82 -16.28 3.44
N GLY A 260 -15.75 -15.86 4.71
CA GLY A 260 -14.94 -16.50 5.75
C GLY A 260 -15.41 -17.90 6.14
N GLU A 261 -16.72 -18.11 6.21
CA GLU A 261 -17.35 -19.42 6.37
C GLU A 261 -17.04 -20.34 5.19
N GLY A 262 -17.07 -19.80 3.96
CA GLY A 262 -16.68 -20.52 2.75
C GLY A 262 -15.21 -20.99 2.80
N LEU A 263 -14.29 -20.09 3.17
CA LEU A 263 -12.86 -20.42 3.33
C LEU A 263 -12.66 -21.53 4.37
N SER A 264 -13.29 -21.38 5.53
CA SER A 264 -13.20 -22.35 6.64
C SER A 264 -13.75 -23.73 6.23
N SER A 265 -14.87 -23.74 5.50
CA SER A 265 -15.50 -24.97 4.99
C SER A 265 -14.63 -25.67 3.94
N ALA A 266 -13.83 -24.92 3.19
CA ALA A 266 -12.85 -25.44 2.25
C ALA A 266 -11.54 -25.91 2.93
N GLY A 267 -11.43 -25.80 4.27
CA GLY A 267 -10.25 -26.23 5.03
C GLY A 267 -9.14 -25.17 5.13
N TYR A 268 -9.45 -23.91 4.83
CA TYR A 268 -8.51 -22.80 4.95
C TYR A 268 -8.78 -21.96 6.20
N GLU A 269 -7.70 -21.51 6.85
CA GLU A 269 -7.79 -20.61 7.99
C GLU A 269 -8.03 -19.16 7.54
N LEU A 270 -8.80 -18.41 8.33
CA LEU A 270 -8.97 -16.98 8.16
C LEU A 270 -7.66 -16.25 8.49
N GLN A 271 -7.13 -15.50 7.51
CA GLN A 271 -5.88 -14.74 7.69
C GLN A 271 -6.06 -13.46 8.51
N VAL A 272 -7.27 -12.90 8.49
CA VAL A 272 -7.60 -11.69 9.25
C VAL A 272 -8.87 -12.01 10.03
N PRO A 273 -8.93 -11.72 11.35
CA PRO A 273 -10.13 -11.96 12.14
C PRO A 273 -11.26 -11.01 11.70
N LEU A 274 -12.50 -11.50 11.75
CA LEU A 274 -13.70 -10.70 11.57
C LEU A 274 -14.17 -10.22 12.95
N LEU A 275 -14.36 -8.91 13.10
CA LEU A 275 -14.80 -8.30 14.34
C LEU A 275 -16.29 -7.99 14.23
N GLU A 276 -17.08 -8.45 15.20
CA GLU A 276 -18.51 -8.18 15.24
C GLU A 276 -18.79 -6.69 15.34
N GLY A 277 -19.61 -6.17 14.41
CA GLY A 277 -19.90 -4.74 14.31
C GLY A 277 -18.71 -3.89 13.84
N GLY A 278 -17.54 -4.50 13.57
CA GLY A 278 -16.36 -3.81 13.10
C GLY A 278 -16.56 -3.28 11.68
N VAL A 279 -16.28 -1.99 11.49
CA VAL A 279 -16.29 -1.36 10.17
C VAL A 279 -14.94 -1.58 9.49
N ASN A 280 -14.94 -1.69 8.16
CA ASN A 280 -13.70 -1.86 7.39
C ASN A 280 -12.89 -0.58 7.18
N LEU A 281 -13.14 0.45 7.99
CA LEU A 281 -12.54 1.76 7.89
C LEU A 281 -12.02 2.21 9.25
N PHE A 282 -11.08 3.14 9.22
CA PHE A 282 -10.59 3.86 10.37
C PHE A 282 -10.98 5.34 10.25
N LEU A 283 -11.21 5.97 11.40
CA LEU A 283 -11.39 7.40 11.52
C LEU A 283 -10.30 7.98 12.41
N GLU A 284 -9.68 9.06 11.97
CA GLU A 284 -8.78 9.82 12.82
C GLU A 284 -9.57 10.60 13.87
N GLY A 285 -9.28 10.32 15.15
CA GLY A 285 -9.88 10.94 16.32
C GLY A 285 -8.81 11.50 17.26
N SER A 286 -9.20 11.75 18.52
CA SER A 286 -8.27 12.29 19.53
C SER A 286 -7.17 11.32 19.95
N ALA A 287 -7.38 10.01 19.73
CA ALA A 287 -6.40 8.95 20.00
C ALA A 287 -5.74 8.42 18.71
N GLY A 288 -5.75 9.19 17.62
CA GLY A 288 -5.10 8.81 16.36
C GLY A 288 -6.01 8.10 15.40
N ARG A 289 -5.48 7.10 14.69
CA ARG A 289 -6.23 6.35 13.68
C ARG A 289 -7.03 5.21 14.32
N GLU A 290 -8.31 5.45 14.57
CA GLU A 290 -9.14 4.57 15.38
C GLU A 290 -10.05 3.65 14.56
N ARG A 291 -10.26 2.42 15.05
CA ARG A 291 -11.25 1.49 14.48
C ARG A 291 -12.65 1.95 14.84
N LEU A 292 -13.56 1.87 13.88
CA LEU A 292 -14.97 2.16 14.06
C LEU A 292 -15.75 0.86 14.33
N TYR A 293 -16.65 0.89 15.31
CA TYR A 293 -17.63 -0.16 15.57
C TYR A 293 -19.03 0.41 15.42
N ARG A 294 -19.93 -0.28 14.71
CA ARG A 294 -21.34 0.09 14.65
C ARG A 294 -21.95 0.05 16.05
N GLU A 295 -22.61 1.13 16.45
CA GLU A 295 -23.26 1.26 17.75
C GLU A 295 -24.47 2.19 17.67
N GLY A 296 -25.66 1.66 17.92
CA GLY A 296 -26.91 2.42 17.80
C GLY A 296 -27.15 2.90 16.37
N ASP A 297 -27.33 4.21 16.20
CA ASP A 297 -27.52 4.90 14.92
C ASP A 297 -26.22 5.46 14.31
N GLY A 298 -25.06 5.14 14.91
CA GLY A 298 -23.76 5.64 14.50
C GLY A 298 -22.63 4.65 14.72
N PHE A 299 -21.47 5.19 15.07
CA PHE A 299 -20.23 4.44 15.22
C PHE A 299 -19.49 4.88 16.47
N ARG A 300 -18.93 3.93 17.20
CA ARG A 300 -18.04 4.18 18.33
C ARG A 300 -16.58 3.96 17.92
N LEU A 301 -15.73 4.92 18.24
CA LEU A 301 -14.28 4.83 18.06
C LEU A 301 -13.69 3.94 19.18
N ARG A 302 -12.75 3.06 18.81
CA ARG A 302 -12.26 2.01 19.71
C ARG A 302 -11.56 2.54 20.97
N THR A 303 -10.69 3.54 20.82
CA THR A 303 -9.73 3.94 21.85
C THR A 303 -10.27 5.10 22.66
N SER A 304 -10.75 6.16 21.99
CA SER A 304 -11.35 7.34 22.62
C SER A 304 -12.75 7.06 23.17
N GLY A 305 -13.46 6.06 22.63
CA GLY A 305 -14.86 5.80 22.96
C GLY A 305 -15.83 6.85 22.39
N GLU A 306 -15.35 7.76 21.55
CA GLU A 306 -16.17 8.79 20.91
C GLU A 306 -17.27 8.14 20.06
N HIS A 307 -18.49 8.67 20.15
CA HIS A 307 -19.60 8.29 19.28
C HIS A 307 -19.77 9.32 18.17
N VAL A 308 -19.88 8.86 16.93
CA VAL A 308 -20.04 9.68 15.73
C VAL A 308 -21.12 9.11 14.83
N THR A 309 -21.93 9.99 14.24
CA THR A 309 -22.90 9.61 13.20
C THR A 309 -22.24 9.60 11.82
N LEU A 310 -22.90 9.00 10.83
CA LEU A 310 -22.48 9.10 9.43
C LEU A 310 -22.37 10.56 8.96
N ARG A 311 -23.22 11.44 9.49
CA ARG A 311 -23.20 12.87 9.20
C ARG A 311 -21.92 13.51 9.75
N ASP A 312 -21.56 13.23 11.00
CA ASP A 312 -20.35 13.78 11.62
C ASP A 312 -19.11 13.36 10.85
N VAL A 313 -19.01 12.09 10.45
CA VAL A 313 -17.88 11.60 9.64
C VAL A 313 -17.80 12.31 8.30
N LYS A 314 -18.95 12.56 7.65
CA LYS A 314 -19.01 13.30 6.38
C LYS A 314 -18.59 14.77 6.54
N GLU A 315 -19.01 15.42 7.62
CA GLU A 315 -18.63 16.81 7.92
C GLU A 315 -17.13 16.91 8.18
N ARG A 316 -16.57 16.05 9.04
CA ARG A 316 -15.12 16.02 9.31
C ARG A 316 -14.31 15.70 8.05
N GLN A 317 -14.77 14.78 7.22
CA GLN A 317 -14.05 14.40 5.98
C GLN A 317 -14.07 15.52 4.93
N ALA A 318 -15.10 16.37 4.94
CA ALA A 318 -15.13 17.56 4.10
C ALA A 318 -14.12 18.63 4.55
N GLU A 319 -13.81 18.69 5.86
CA GLU A 319 -12.80 19.58 6.44
C GLU A 319 -11.38 19.05 6.23
N ASP A 320 -11.16 17.76 6.50
CA ASP A 320 -9.90 17.07 6.28
C ASP A 320 -10.14 15.71 5.57
N PRO A 321 -9.87 15.63 4.25
CA PRO A 321 -10.04 14.39 3.49
C PRO A 321 -9.20 13.20 4.00
N LEU A 322 -8.15 13.44 4.78
CA LEU A 322 -7.21 12.40 5.23
C LEU A 322 -7.79 11.52 6.35
N ILE A 323 -8.74 12.03 7.13
CA ILE A 323 -9.16 11.40 8.39
C ILE A 323 -9.82 10.02 8.23
N LEU A 324 -10.44 9.75 7.08
CA LEU A 324 -11.17 8.51 6.84
C LEU A 324 -10.30 7.61 5.96
N SER A 325 -9.84 6.48 6.48
CA SER A 325 -8.93 5.57 5.75
C SER A 325 -9.44 4.13 5.75
N PRO A 326 -9.19 3.35 4.69
CA PRO A 326 -9.55 1.93 4.62
C PRO A 326 -8.72 1.08 5.59
N ASN A 327 -9.25 -0.09 5.95
CA ASN A 327 -8.48 -1.20 6.51
C ASN A 327 -8.12 -2.24 5.43
N VAL A 328 -7.55 -3.37 5.86
CA VAL A 328 -7.08 -4.44 4.97
C VAL A 328 -8.19 -5.11 4.11
N TYR A 329 -9.45 -5.01 4.51
CA TYR A 329 -10.60 -5.56 3.79
C TYR A 329 -11.17 -4.61 2.73
N SER A 330 -10.66 -3.38 2.65
CA SER A 330 -11.14 -2.35 1.72
C SER A 330 -10.09 -2.00 0.65
N PRO A 331 -9.57 -2.98 -0.12
CA PRO A 331 -8.70 -2.69 -1.26
C PRO A 331 -9.44 -1.91 -2.37
N CYS A 332 -10.77 -1.77 -2.24
CA CYS A 332 -11.65 -1.02 -3.11
C CYS A 332 -11.16 0.41 -3.37
N SER A 333 -10.50 1.08 -2.42
CA SER A 333 -9.96 2.43 -2.64
C SER A 333 -8.89 2.43 -3.72
N ARG A 334 -7.97 1.46 -3.69
CA ARG A 334 -6.93 1.30 -4.71
C ARG A 334 -7.50 0.90 -6.07
N GLU A 335 -8.34 -0.14 -6.10
CA GLU A 335 -8.91 -0.71 -7.35
C GLU A 335 -9.98 0.17 -8.02
N ARG A 336 -10.46 1.21 -7.34
CA ARG A 336 -11.39 2.20 -7.91
C ARG A 336 -10.74 3.55 -8.20
N CYS A 337 -9.62 3.88 -7.57
CA CYS A 337 -8.82 5.05 -7.92
C CYS A 337 -7.94 4.83 -9.15
N PHE A 338 -7.51 3.59 -9.40
CA PHE A 338 -6.60 3.27 -10.49
C PHE A 338 -7.18 2.20 -11.42
N SER A 339 -6.80 2.29 -12.70
CA SER A 339 -7.19 1.37 -13.77
C SER A 339 -6.39 0.06 -13.66
N ASP A 340 -6.54 -0.63 -12.54
CA ASP A 340 -5.70 -1.76 -12.16
C ASP A 340 -6.07 -3.01 -12.95
N ALA A 341 -5.15 -3.42 -13.83
CA ALA A 341 -5.21 -4.72 -14.48
C ALA A 341 -4.78 -5.84 -13.52
N VAL A 342 -3.89 -5.56 -12.57
CA VAL A 342 -3.42 -6.52 -11.57
C VAL A 342 -3.01 -5.81 -10.28
N VAL A 343 -3.42 -6.37 -9.14
CA VAL A 343 -2.88 -6.00 -7.82
C VAL A 343 -1.99 -7.13 -7.32
N ARG A 344 -0.69 -6.87 -7.13
CA ARG A 344 0.23 -7.85 -6.56
C ARG A 344 0.24 -7.77 -5.04
N ARG A 345 0.03 -8.92 -4.38
CA ARG A 345 0.14 -9.07 -2.93
C ARG A 345 1.27 -10.06 -2.58
N GLY A 346 1.99 -9.80 -1.50
CA GLY A 346 2.89 -10.79 -0.91
C GLY A 346 2.10 -11.80 -0.07
N PRO A 347 2.66 -12.99 0.22
CA PRO A 347 2.06 -13.89 1.20
C PRO A 347 2.03 -13.19 2.58
N ARG A 348 0.93 -13.35 3.31
CA ARG A 348 0.87 -13.09 4.75
C ARG A 348 1.12 -14.39 5.48
#